data_AF-W2NLX0-F1
#
_entry.id   AF-W2NLX0-F1
#
_cell.length_a   1.000
_cell.length_b   1.000
_cell.length_c   1.000
_cell.angle_alpha   90.00
_cell.angle_beta   90.00
_cell.angle_gamma   90.00
#
_symmetry.space_group_name_H-M   'P 1'
#
loop_
_entity.id
_entity.type
_entity.pdbx_description
1 polymer ?
#
loop_
_entity_poly.entity_id
_entity_poly.type
_entity_poly.pdbx_seq_one_letter_code
_entity_poly.pdbx_strand_id
1 'polypeptide(L)'
;VKAFAKEVARVIAAEGITDIFNADQTVVFFESLPRTTLTPTGSKTVRLKCGKKEKERMTAVVMGDVHGNKYSLFLVMKALHPE
;
A
#
# COMPACT_ATOMS: atom_id res chain seq x y z
N VAL A 1 18.32 -11.96 7.62
CA VAL A 1 18.32 -11.01 6.47
C VAL A 1 19.58 -11.12 5.61
N LYS A 2 20.80 -10.98 6.15
CA LYS A 2 22.05 -11.02 5.34
C LYS A 2 22.25 -12.31 4.52
N ALA A 3 21.97 -13.48 5.10
CA ALA A 3 22.11 -14.77 4.39
C ALA A 3 21.13 -14.89 3.21
N PHE A 4 19.88 -14.47 3.41
CA PHE A 4 18.85 -14.46 2.37
C PHE A 4 19.20 -13.51 1.22
N ALA A 5 19.61 -12.28 1.51
CA ALA A 5 20.02 -11.32 0.49
C ALA A 5 21.20 -11.83 -0.35
N LYS A 6 22.16 -12.51 0.29
CA LYS A 6 23.30 -13.13 -0.40
C LYS A 6 22.85 -14.24 -1.35
N GLU A 7 21.90 -15.07 -0.92
CA GLU A 7 21.38 -16.15 -1.75
C GLU A 7 20.58 -15.63 -2.95
N VAL A 8 19.74 -14.61 -2.74
CA VAL A 8 19.01 -13.94 -3.82
C VAL A 8 19.98 -13.35 -4.86
N ALA A 9 21.03 -12.65 -4.41
CA ALA A 9 22.05 -12.11 -5.33
C ALA A 9 22.80 -13.21 -6.10
N ARG A 10 23.08 -14.35 -5.46
CA ARG A 10 23.70 -15.51 -6.12
C ARG A 10 22.82 -16.07 -7.24
N VAL A 11 21.52 -16.23 -6.98
CA VAL A 11 20.55 -16.72 -7.97
C VAL A 11 20.40 -15.74 -9.13
N ILE A 12 20.28 -14.44 -8.84
CA ILE A 12 20.19 -13.39 -9.87
C ILE A 12 21.37 -13.48 -10.84
N ALA A 13 22.59 -13.61 -10.31
CA ALA A 13 23.80 -13.72 -11.13
C ALA A 13 23.89 -15.04 -11.90
N ALA A 14 23.53 -16.16 -11.27
CA ALA A 14 23.62 -17.49 -11.88
C ALA A 14 22.61 -17.68 -13.04
N GLU A 15 21.40 -17.15 -12.87
CA GLU A 15 20.31 -17.29 -13.84
C GLU A 15 20.24 -16.12 -14.83
N GLY A 16 21.10 -15.11 -14.69
CA GLY A 16 21.11 -13.93 -15.56
C GLY A 16 19.82 -13.11 -15.46
N ILE A 17 19.21 -13.03 -14.28
CA ILE A 17 17.94 -12.30 -14.07
C ILE A 17 18.19 -10.80 -14.20
N THR A 18 17.57 -10.18 -15.21
CA THR A 18 17.66 -8.74 -15.47
C THR A 18 16.50 -7.95 -14.89
N ASP A 19 15.34 -8.59 -14.76
CA ASP A 19 14.08 -7.94 -14.43
C ASP A 19 13.48 -8.56 -13.17
N ILE A 20 13.33 -7.74 -12.13
CA ILE A 20 12.77 -8.13 -10.85
C ILE A 20 11.64 -7.16 -10.54
N PHE A 21 10.44 -7.69 -10.35
CA PHE A 21 9.25 -6.93 -10.03
C PHE A 21 8.88 -7.13 -8.57
N ASN A 22 8.59 -6.04 -7.87
CA ASN A 22 7.94 -6.06 -6.57
C ASN A 22 6.49 -5.66 -6.73
N ALA A 23 5.58 -6.39 -6.09
CA ALA A 23 4.17 -6.04 -5.97
C ALA A 23 3.79 -6.15 -4.50
N ASP A 24 3.27 -5.05 -3.93
CA ASP A 24 2.85 -5.02 -2.53
C ASP A 24 1.45 -4.47 -2.38
N GLN A 25 0.74 -4.99 -1.37
CA GLN A 25 -0.64 -4.64 -1.07
C GLN A 25 -0.68 -3.64 0.08
N THR A 26 -1.15 -2.42 -0.17
CA THR A 26 -1.39 -1.41 0.86
C THR A 26 -2.86 -1.06 0.99
N VAL A 27 -3.33 -0.87 2.23
CA VAL A 27 -4.74 -0.53 2.49
C VAL A 27 -4.91 0.98 2.37
N VAL A 28 -5.86 1.42 1.55
CA VAL A 28 -6.26 2.82 1.42
C VAL A 28 -7.50 3.07 2.29
N PHE A 29 -7.41 4.03 3.19
CA PHE A 29 -8.51 4.44 4.08
C PHE A 29 -9.10 5.78 3.61
N PHE A 30 -10.39 5.78 3.25
CA PHE A 30 -11.09 7.00 2.80
C PHE A 30 -11.37 8.01 3.93
N GLU A 31 -11.46 7.56 5.19
CA GLU A 31 -11.93 8.41 6.31
C GLU A 31 -10.86 9.35 6.91
N SER A 32 -9.59 9.31 6.48
CA SER A 32 -8.50 9.83 7.31
C SER A 32 -7.81 11.11 6.82
N LEU A 33 -8.41 11.92 5.94
CA LEU A 33 -7.86 13.24 5.62
C LEU A 33 -8.73 14.34 6.23
N PRO A 34 -8.35 14.87 7.42
CA PRO A 34 -8.89 16.14 7.88
C PRO A 34 -8.65 17.19 6.79
N ARG A 35 -9.67 17.95 6.40
CA ARG A 35 -9.51 19.06 5.42
C ARG A 35 -8.59 20.18 5.92
N THR A 36 -8.23 20.16 7.20
CA THR A 36 -7.42 21.17 7.88
C THR A 36 -6.40 20.49 8.79
N THR A 37 -5.11 20.67 8.47
CA THR A 37 -3.97 20.09 9.22
C THR A 37 -3.78 20.72 10.60
N LEU A 38 -4.23 21.98 10.78
CA LEU A 38 -4.15 22.72 12.03
C LEU A 38 -5.52 23.35 12.31
N THR A 39 -6.12 23.00 13.45
CA THR A 39 -7.33 23.65 13.96
C THR A 39 -6.97 24.62 15.09
N PRO A 40 -7.66 25.76 15.24
CA PRO A 40 -7.43 26.70 16.35
C PRO A 40 -7.53 26.03 17.72
N THR A 41 -6.76 26.53 18.68
CA THR A 41 -6.79 26.08 20.08
C THR A 41 -8.22 26.14 20.63
N GLY A 42 -8.72 25.02 21.15
CA GLY A 42 -10.10 24.88 21.65
C GLY A 42 -11.10 24.28 20.63
N SER A 43 -10.67 23.98 19.40
CA SER A 43 -11.50 23.27 18.43
C SER A 43 -11.85 21.86 18.89
N LYS A 44 -13.06 21.40 18.56
CA LYS A 44 -13.56 20.06 18.93
C LYS A 44 -12.68 18.99 18.27
N THR A 45 -11.90 18.27 19.08
CA THR A 45 -11.07 17.16 18.61
C THR A 45 -11.96 16.03 18.10
N VAL A 46 -12.00 15.82 16.79
CA VAL A 46 -12.62 14.64 16.19
C VAL A 46 -11.68 13.46 16.40
N ARG A 47 -11.92 12.66 17.44
CA ARG A 47 -11.26 11.36 17.58
C ARG A 47 -11.90 10.39 16.59
N LEU A 48 -11.20 10.16 15.47
CA LEU A 48 -11.56 9.11 14.53
C LEU A 48 -11.36 7.76 15.23
N LYS A 49 -12.46 7.07 15.53
CA LYS A 49 -12.41 5.68 15.98
C LYS A 49 -12.03 4.83 14.76
N CYS A 50 -10.75 4.58 14.55
CA CYS A 50 -10.29 3.58 13.60
C CYS A 50 -10.58 2.18 14.13
N GLY A 51 -11.84 1.76 14.11
CA GLY A 51 -12.23 0.49 14.69
C GLY A 51 -13.70 0.16 14.55
N LYS A 52 -13.95 -0.82 13.66
CA LYS A 52 -15.13 -1.68 13.54
C LYS A 52 -16.36 -1.11 12.82
N LYS A 53 -16.90 -1.99 11.96
CA LYS A 53 -18.04 -1.89 11.04
C LYS A 53 -17.80 -1.04 9.78
N GLU A 54 -17.77 -1.74 8.65
CA GLU A 54 -17.79 -1.22 7.28
C GLU A 54 -16.84 -0.06 6.99
N LYS A 55 -15.54 -0.34 7.12
CA LYS A 55 -14.62 0.39 6.26
C LYS A 55 -14.81 -0.17 4.85
N GLU A 56 -15.36 0.63 3.94
CA GLU A 56 -15.10 0.49 2.51
C GLU A 56 -13.57 0.54 2.34
N ARG A 57 -12.93 -0.63 2.43
CA ARG A 57 -11.49 -0.77 2.31
C ARG A 57 -11.20 -0.91 0.84
N MET A 58 -10.56 0.10 0.26
CA MET A 58 -9.89 -0.07 -1.01
C MET A 58 -8.48 -0.58 -0.74
N THR A 59 -8.07 -1.56 -1.51
CA THR A 59 -6.69 -2.03 -1.51
C THR A 59 -5.99 -1.42 -2.72
N ALA A 60 -4.85 -0.80 -2.50
CA ALA A 60 -3.92 -0.44 -3.56
C ALA A 60 -2.89 -1.56 -3.70
N VAL A 61 -2.70 -2.06 -4.92
CA VAL A 61 -1.55 -2.89 -5.28
C VAL A 61 -0.55 -1.99 -5.99
N VAL A 62 0.61 -1.80 -5.36
CA VAL A 62 1.70 -0.95 -5.86
C VAL A 62 2.76 -1.86 -6.47
N MET A 63 3.18 -1.55 -7.68
CA MET A 63 4.16 -2.34 -8.42
C MET A 63 5.34 -1.48 -8.88
N GLY A 64 6.55 -2.03 -8.79
CA GLY A 64 7.77 -1.40 -9.25
C GLY A 64 8.81 -2.44 -9.64
N ASP A 65 9.82 -2.03 -10.41
CA ASP A 65 10.94 -2.91 -10.79
C ASP A 65 12.29 -2.45 -10.24
N VAL A 66 13.29 -3.32 -10.42
CA VAL A 66 14.69 -3.07 -10.02
C VAL A 66 15.35 -1.90 -10.75
N HIS A 67 14.81 -1.49 -11.90
CA HIS A 67 15.29 -0.33 -12.67
C HIS A 67 14.72 0.99 -12.12
N GLY A 68 13.82 0.92 -11.14
CA GLY A 68 13.19 2.07 -10.52
C GLY A 68 11.92 2.54 -11.25
N ASN A 69 11.42 1.78 -12.23
CA ASN A 69 10.15 2.11 -12.86
C ASN A 69 9.00 1.86 -11.89
N LYS A 70 8.01 2.75 -11.93
CA LYS A 70 6.77 2.64 -11.18
C LYS A 70 5.65 2.34 -12.15
N TYR A 71 4.90 1.29 -11.87
CA TYR A 71 3.77 0.89 -12.70
C TYR A 71 2.48 1.53 -12.19
N SER A 72 1.46 1.55 -13.05
CA SER A 72 0.15 2.10 -12.70
C SER A 72 -0.43 1.42 -11.46
N LEU A 73 -1.03 2.23 -10.59
CA LEU A 73 -1.67 1.77 -9.37
C LEU A 73 -2.90 0.91 -9.71
N PHE A 74 -3.01 -0.27 -9.10
CA PHE A 74 -4.22 -1.08 -9.20
C PHE A 74 -5.06 -0.93 -7.94
N LEU A 75 -6.33 -0.57 -8.12
CA LEU A 75 -7.28 -0.39 -7.03
C LEU A 75 -8.22 -1.58 -6.98
N VAL A 76 -8.11 -2.37 -5.92
CA VAL A 76 -8.94 -3.54 -5.66
C VAL A 76 -10.02 -3.13 -4.67
N MET A 77 -11.27 -3.17 -5.12
CA MET A 77 -12.46 -2.87 -4.33
C MET A 77 -13.32 -4.13 -4.24
N LYS A 78 -13.94 -4.34 -3.08
CA LYS A 78 -14.95 -5.39 -2.94
C LYS A 78 -16.23 -4.91 -3.63
N ALA A 79 -16.69 -5.66 -4.64
CA ALA A 79 -18.01 -5.43 -5.21
C ALA A 79 -19.09 -5.72 -4.15
N LEU A 80 -20.07 -4.83 -4.03
CA LEU A 80 -21.30 -5.12 -3.29
C LEU A 80 -22.07 -6.17 -4.11
N HIS A 81 -22.34 -7.34 -3.53
CA HIS A 81 -23.33 -8.25 -4.10
C HIS A 81 -24.71 -7.57 -3.94
N PRO A 82 -25.49 -7.39 -5.02
CA PRO A 82 -26.90 -7.08 -4.88
C PRO A 82 -27.64 -8.34 -4.44
N GLU A 83 -28.23 -8.32 -3.24
CA GLU A 83 -29.32 -9.22 -2.86
C GLU A 83 -30.67 -8.58 -3.18
#